data_AF-A0A4S8KKT3-F1
#
_entry.id   AF-A0A4S8KKT3-F1
#
_cell.length_a   1.000
_cell.length_b   1.000
_cell.length_c   1.000
_cell.angle_alpha   90.00
_cell.angle_beta   90.00
_cell.angle_gamma   90.00
#
_symmetry.space_group_name_H-M   'P 1'
#
loop_
_entity.id
_entity.type
_entity.pdbx_description
1 polymer ?
#
loop_
_entity_poly.entity_id
_entity_poly.type
_entity_poly.pdbx_seq_one_letter_code
_entity_poly.pdbx_strand_id
1 'polypeptide(L)'
;MMLALQPVFQDGTITALCLFSAYFLYSRSKLVKTTLPSPSPQPLPQPPNAPRPSWPAYILTNQVHHARLLPLSSSHSFDYTTVCLLLSLNALESGSLDLCKGYLFGYGGGVKGRVAGLRSEPYLMATMHMENEKGGIRREGNGKGMSMSIKEKLVEVLRRRGYLELRDDSDEDGGNLKELEDAWMMTMPSYLGFEGINPLTVYFCYRPGGVLWLVVLEVHNTFGESHVYLLEIGKGEDPIDPSSSKRYDHRWTFPRAFHVSPFNDRQGFYTVSIKRPSHPPSLSIPASSSPPLPTISIHLHVPSSSPTSTQIQTQTSSLSPTTSTPGPLKLTALLRPVSSVPLTAPNLLWTLSRYPVGLLLSLPRILYQAWVLHYRKKLDVYIRPEPFCGG
;
A
#
# COMPACT_ATOMS: atom_id res chain seq x y z
N MET A 1 17.10 -2.33 26.35
CA MET A 1 18.28 -1.85 25.61
C MET A 1 17.98 -0.43 25.14
N MET A 2 18.20 0.55 26.02
CA MET A 2 18.28 1.98 25.68
C MET A 2 19.69 2.29 25.14
N LEU A 3 19.83 3.45 24.47
CA LEU A 3 21.01 4.07 23.83
C LEU A 3 21.03 3.82 22.30
N ALA A 4 21.06 4.80 21.39
CA ALA A 4 21.36 6.22 21.50
C ALA A 4 20.53 7.05 20.49
N LEU A 5 19.87 8.10 20.97
CA LEU A 5 19.31 9.18 20.16
C LEU A 5 20.03 10.46 20.58
N GLN A 6 20.78 11.07 19.66
CA GLN A 6 21.22 12.46 19.78
C GLN A 6 20.33 13.37 18.93
N PRO A 7 20.14 14.64 19.33
CA PRO A 7 19.08 15.50 18.82
C PRO A 7 19.57 16.39 17.67
N VAL A 8 18.73 16.57 16.65
CA VAL A 8 18.79 17.74 15.77
C VAL A 8 17.38 18.31 15.66
N PHE A 9 16.99 19.03 16.71
CA PHE A 9 15.97 20.07 16.61
C PHE A 9 16.71 21.36 16.26
N GLN A 10 16.40 21.94 15.10
CA GLN A 10 16.62 23.36 14.90
C GLN A 10 15.35 23.98 14.33
N ASP A 11 14.82 24.88 15.15
CA ASP A 11 13.55 25.58 15.05
C ASP A 11 13.45 26.53 13.84
N GLY A 12 12.23 26.69 13.33
CA GLY A 12 11.85 27.82 12.47
C GLY A 12 10.65 27.58 11.56
N THR A 13 10.47 26.37 11.04
CA THR A 13 9.45 26.07 10.01
C THR A 13 8.07 25.75 10.56
N ILE A 14 7.99 25.17 11.76
CA ILE A 14 6.72 24.80 12.41
C ILE A 14 5.96 26.05 12.88
N THR A 15 6.68 27.06 13.38
CA THR A 15 6.09 28.33 13.81
C THR A 15 5.58 29.15 12.62
N ALA A 16 6.26 29.10 11.48
CA ALA A 16 5.84 29.77 10.25
C ALA A 16 4.54 29.17 9.67
N LEU A 17 4.37 27.85 9.71
CA LEU A 17 3.14 27.15 9.28
C LEU A 17 1.94 27.47 10.18
N CYS A 18 2.16 27.54 11.50
CA CYS A 18 1.13 27.96 12.44
C CYS A 18 0.72 29.43 12.23
N LEU A 19 1.67 30.34 11.97
CA LEU A 19 1.37 31.76 11.72
C LEU A 19 0.70 31.99 10.35
N PHE A 20 1.05 31.24 9.31
CA PHE A 20 0.40 31.35 7.99
C PHE A 20 -1.06 30.87 8.04
N SER A 21 -1.33 29.78 8.78
CA SER A 21 -2.69 29.26 8.97
C SER A 21 -3.56 30.23 9.80
N ALA A 22 -2.98 30.87 10.82
CA ALA A 22 -3.66 31.89 11.62
C ALA A 22 -3.90 33.19 10.83
N TYR A 23 -2.95 33.63 9.99
CA TYR A 23 -3.11 34.81 9.13
C TYR A 23 -4.17 34.58 8.04
N PHE A 24 -4.21 33.39 7.42
CA PHE A 24 -5.21 33.07 6.37
C PHE A 24 -6.63 32.97 6.95
N LEU A 25 -6.77 32.46 8.18
CA LEU A 25 -8.04 32.43 8.90
C LEU A 25 -8.46 33.83 9.40
N TYR A 26 -7.52 34.66 9.87
CA TYR A 26 -7.79 36.03 10.30
C TYR A 26 -8.14 36.97 9.13
N SER A 27 -7.47 36.81 7.97
CA SER A 27 -7.68 37.62 6.77
C SER A 27 -9.03 37.38 6.08
N ARG A 28 -9.73 36.27 6.37
CA ARG A 28 -11.10 36.02 5.86
C ARG A 28 -12.20 36.66 6.70
N SER A 29 -11.88 37.29 7.84
CA SER A 29 -12.89 37.93 8.71
C SER A 29 -13.28 39.36 8.31
N LYS A 30 -12.62 39.97 7.30
CA LYS A 30 -13.02 41.26 6.73
C LYS A 30 -13.52 41.09 5.31
N LEU A 31 -14.75 40.60 5.20
CA LEU A 31 -15.49 40.60 3.93
C LEU A 31 -15.87 42.06 3.60
N VAL A 32 -15.15 42.66 2.65
CA VAL A 32 -15.62 43.82 1.90
C VAL A 32 -16.77 43.34 1.01
N LYS A 33 -17.97 43.90 1.19
CA LYS A 33 -19.08 43.75 0.24
C LYS A 33 -18.62 44.25 -1.12
N THR A 34 -18.37 43.33 -2.04
CA THR A 34 -18.14 43.63 -3.45
C THR A 34 -19.26 42.97 -4.27
N THR A 35 -19.89 43.80 -5.08
CA THR A 35 -21.04 43.57 -5.93
C THR A 35 -20.73 42.48 -6.99
N LEU A 36 -21.67 41.56 -7.22
CA LEU A 36 -21.53 40.48 -8.22
C LEU A 36 -21.42 41.05 -9.65
N PRO A 37 -20.49 40.55 -10.49
CA PRO A 37 -20.62 40.60 -11.94
C PRO A 37 -21.47 39.41 -12.46
N SER A 38 -22.12 39.62 -13.60
CA SER A 38 -23.08 38.69 -14.23
C SER A 38 -22.47 37.34 -14.64
N PRO A 39 -23.27 36.26 -14.68
CA PRO A 39 -22.78 34.93 -15.02
C PRO A 39 -22.42 34.81 -16.50
N SER A 40 -21.20 34.34 -16.75
CA SER A 40 -20.75 33.84 -18.05
C SER A 40 -21.55 32.58 -18.44
N PRO A 41 -21.72 32.29 -19.74
CA PRO A 41 -22.62 31.25 -20.22
C PRO A 41 -22.22 29.86 -19.71
N GLN A 42 -23.19 29.14 -19.14
CA GLN A 42 -22.99 27.76 -18.70
C GLN A 42 -22.70 26.85 -19.90
N PRO A 43 -21.77 25.89 -19.78
CA PRO A 43 -21.58 24.88 -20.81
C PRO A 43 -22.85 24.04 -20.97
N LEU A 44 -23.18 23.72 -22.23
CA LEU A 44 -24.38 22.98 -22.62
C LEU A 44 -24.53 21.67 -21.81
N PRO A 45 -25.77 21.27 -21.45
CA PRO A 45 -26.01 20.03 -20.72
C PRO A 45 -25.56 18.82 -21.55
N GLN A 46 -24.58 18.09 -21.04
CA GLN A 46 -24.12 16.84 -21.65
C GLN A 46 -25.23 15.77 -21.57
N PRO A 47 -25.37 14.89 -22.57
CA PRO A 47 -26.39 13.86 -22.56
C PRO A 47 -26.19 12.91 -21.37
N PRO A 48 -27.28 12.41 -20.76
CA PRO A 48 -27.25 11.70 -19.47
C PRO A 48 -26.41 10.41 -19.46
N ASN A 49 -26.03 9.88 -20.63
CA ASN A 49 -25.26 8.65 -20.81
C ASN A 49 -23.87 8.86 -21.44
N ALA A 50 -23.38 10.10 -21.54
CA ALA A 50 -22.02 10.32 -21.99
C ALA A 50 -21.02 9.69 -21.00
N PRO A 51 -20.02 8.92 -21.47
CA PRO A 51 -18.92 8.47 -20.63
C PRO A 51 -18.26 9.69 -19.98
N ARG A 52 -18.10 9.65 -18.65
CA ARG A 52 -17.39 10.72 -17.94
C ARG A 52 -15.90 10.38 -17.93
N PRO A 53 -15.02 11.37 -18.08
CA PRO A 53 -13.60 11.15 -17.85
C PRO A 53 -13.40 10.66 -16.41
N SER A 54 -12.70 9.53 -16.26
CA SER A 54 -12.27 9.03 -14.96
C SER A 54 -11.27 9.98 -14.34
N TRP A 55 -11.26 10.07 -13.02
CA TRP A 55 -10.11 10.66 -12.36
C TRP A 55 -9.00 9.62 -12.30
N PRO A 56 -7.78 9.93 -12.75
CA PRO A 56 -6.65 9.00 -12.71
C PRO A 56 -6.06 8.81 -11.30
N ALA A 57 -6.62 9.50 -10.30
CA ALA A 57 -6.16 9.45 -8.92
C ALA A 57 -7.24 9.87 -7.91
N TYR A 58 -7.23 9.22 -6.76
CA TYR A 58 -8.14 9.46 -5.64
C TYR A 58 -7.39 9.55 -4.30
N ILE A 59 -7.90 10.36 -3.40
CA ILE A 59 -7.55 10.40 -1.99
C ILE A 59 -8.55 9.53 -1.24
N LEU A 60 -8.05 8.53 -0.53
CA LEU A 60 -8.82 7.61 0.27
C LEU A 60 -8.64 7.93 1.76
N THR A 61 -9.74 8.22 2.45
CA THR A 61 -9.76 8.22 3.91
C THR A 61 -10.17 6.83 4.35
N ASN A 62 -9.30 6.14 5.09
CA ASN A 62 -9.49 4.75 5.48
C ASN A 62 -9.74 4.62 6.97
N GLN A 63 -10.63 3.69 7.32
CA GLN A 63 -10.70 3.12 8.65
C GLN A 63 -9.89 1.83 8.66
N VAL A 64 -8.91 1.78 9.55
CA VAL A 64 -8.04 0.61 9.76
C VAL A 64 -8.41 -0.03 11.09
N HIS A 65 -8.70 -1.32 11.05
CA HIS A 65 -9.00 -2.12 12.22
C HIS A 65 -7.91 -3.19 12.38
N HIS A 66 -7.36 -3.31 13.59
CA HIS A 66 -6.48 -4.41 13.95
C HIS A 66 -7.03 -5.11 15.18
N ALA A 67 -7.07 -6.44 15.14
CA ALA A 67 -7.43 -7.27 16.27
C ALA A 67 -6.47 -8.45 16.38
N ARG A 68 -5.85 -8.60 17.55
CA ARG A 68 -5.21 -9.84 17.97
C ARG A 68 -6.19 -10.61 18.83
N LEU A 69 -6.51 -11.83 18.40
CA LEU A 69 -7.44 -12.73 19.09
C LEU A 69 -6.70 -13.77 19.93
N LEU A 70 -5.48 -14.17 19.51
CA LEU A 70 -4.66 -15.16 20.21
C LEU A 70 -3.25 -14.62 20.54
N PRO A 71 -2.67 -14.99 21.70
CA PRO A 71 -3.31 -15.75 22.79
C PRO A 71 -4.38 -14.91 23.51
N LEU A 72 -5.39 -15.57 24.09
CA LEU A 72 -6.54 -14.89 24.73
C LEU A 72 -6.13 -13.92 25.84
N SER A 73 -5.10 -14.26 26.61
CA SER A 73 -4.52 -13.43 27.68
C SER A 73 -4.02 -12.07 27.19
N SER A 74 -3.60 -12.00 25.91
CA SER A 74 -3.05 -10.81 25.28
C SER A 74 -3.92 -10.32 24.13
N SER A 75 -5.20 -10.68 24.13
CA SER A 75 -6.19 -10.18 23.17
C SER A 75 -6.29 -8.66 23.24
N HIS A 76 -6.31 -8.05 22.06
CA HIS A 76 -6.26 -6.60 21.90
C HIS A 76 -6.77 -6.19 20.52
N SER A 77 -7.69 -5.23 20.47
CA SER A 77 -8.20 -4.65 19.22
C SER A 77 -8.20 -3.15 19.28
N PHE A 78 -7.96 -2.49 18.15
CA PHE A 78 -7.97 -1.05 18.05
C PHE A 78 -8.25 -0.59 16.62
N ASP A 79 -8.82 0.60 16.52
CA ASP A 79 -9.17 1.26 15.26
C ASP A 79 -8.43 2.58 15.12
N TYR A 80 -8.10 2.94 13.89
CA TYR A 80 -7.56 4.25 13.59
C TYR A 80 -7.84 4.67 12.15
N THR A 81 -7.75 5.97 11.89
CA THR A 81 -7.90 6.53 10.54
C THR A 81 -6.54 6.70 9.89
N THR A 82 -6.46 6.43 8.59
CA THR A 82 -5.33 6.76 7.72
C THR A 82 -5.79 7.45 6.44
N VAL A 83 -4.86 8.14 5.79
CA VAL A 83 -5.07 8.68 4.45
C VAL A 83 -4.14 7.92 3.51
N CYS A 84 -4.70 7.33 2.47
CA CYS A 84 -3.94 6.71 1.37
C CYS A 84 -4.31 7.41 0.07
N LEU A 85 -3.48 7.22 -0.94
CA LEU A 85 -3.77 7.58 -2.31
C LEU A 85 -4.04 6.32 -3.12
N LEU A 86 -4.94 6.40 -4.09
CA LEU A 86 -5.18 5.40 -5.11
C LEU A 86 -4.86 6.04 -6.47
N LEU A 87 -3.78 5.60 -7.12
CA LEU A 87 -3.17 6.30 -8.25
C LEU A 87 -2.99 5.37 -9.45
N SER A 88 -3.30 5.85 -10.65
CA SER A 88 -2.83 5.20 -11.89
C SER A 88 -1.31 5.29 -11.95
N LEU A 89 -0.62 4.16 -12.17
CA LEU A 89 0.82 4.18 -12.35
C LEU A 89 1.23 4.95 -13.60
N ASN A 90 0.51 4.78 -14.72
CA ASN A 90 0.78 5.54 -15.94
C ASN A 90 0.62 7.05 -15.72
N ALA A 91 -0.44 7.47 -15.04
CA ALA A 91 -0.69 8.88 -14.76
C ALA A 91 0.36 9.47 -13.78
N LEU A 92 0.77 8.68 -12.78
CA LEU A 92 1.79 9.05 -11.82
C LEU A 92 3.14 9.27 -12.49
N GLU A 93 3.59 8.32 -13.31
CA GLU A 93 4.91 8.35 -13.94
C GLU A 93 5.03 9.33 -15.09
N SER A 94 3.92 9.64 -15.78
CA SER A 94 3.86 10.73 -16.76
C SER A 94 3.87 12.13 -16.14
N GLY A 95 3.77 12.25 -14.80
CA GLY A 95 3.67 13.52 -14.10
C GLY A 95 2.30 14.22 -14.26
N SER A 96 1.32 13.57 -14.88
CA SER A 96 -0.02 14.14 -15.07
C SER A 96 -0.79 14.38 -13.76
N LEU A 97 -0.34 13.75 -12.67
CA LEU A 97 -0.90 13.90 -11.33
C LEU A 97 -0.26 15.04 -10.52
N ASP A 98 0.77 15.72 -11.06
CA ASP A 98 1.49 16.76 -10.34
C ASP A 98 0.60 17.97 -10.05
N LEU A 99 0.45 18.29 -8.77
CA LEU A 99 -0.35 19.42 -8.31
C LEU A 99 0.54 20.60 -7.97
N CYS A 100 0.17 21.78 -8.47
CA CYS A 100 0.93 23.02 -8.30
C CYS A 100 2.39 22.85 -8.75
N LYS A 101 2.61 22.33 -9.97
CA LYS A 101 3.96 22.05 -10.53
C LYS A 101 4.80 21.10 -9.68
N GLY A 102 4.17 20.17 -8.97
CA GLY A 102 4.86 19.20 -8.12
C GLY A 102 5.09 19.65 -6.66
N TYR A 103 4.81 20.91 -6.31
CA TYR A 103 5.02 21.42 -4.95
C TYR A 103 3.98 20.90 -3.95
N LEU A 104 2.72 20.79 -4.37
CA LEU A 104 1.65 20.33 -3.49
C LEU A 104 1.59 18.79 -3.46
N PHE A 105 1.64 18.19 -4.65
CA PHE A 105 1.84 16.76 -4.83
C PHE A 105 2.71 16.56 -6.06
N GLY A 106 3.68 15.64 -5.99
CA GLY A 106 4.43 15.25 -7.18
C GLY A 106 5.17 13.93 -7.02
N TYR A 107 5.54 13.34 -8.15
CA TYR A 107 6.29 12.09 -8.24
C TYR A 107 7.75 12.32 -8.62
N GLY A 108 8.66 11.52 -8.06
CA GLY A 108 10.10 11.54 -8.39
C GLY A 108 10.88 12.75 -7.87
N GLY A 109 12.21 12.67 -7.90
CA GLY A 109 13.11 13.74 -7.45
C GLY A 109 13.20 13.94 -5.92
N GLY A 110 13.87 15.02 -5.50
CA GLY A 110 14.01 15.35 -4.08
C GLY A 110 12.69 15.83 -3.46
N VAL A 111 12.36 15.30 -2.28
CA VAL A 111 11.13 15.66 -1.54
C VAL A 111 11.22 16.99 -0.76
N LYS A 112 12.39 17.66 -0.78
CA LYS A 112 12.58 18.94 -0.09
C LYS A 112 11.68 20.02 -0.69
N GLY A 113 10.82 20.61 0.16
CA GLY A 113 9.90 21.68 -0.23
C GLY A 113 8.56 21.20 -0.80
N ARG A 114 8.31 19.88 -0.86
CA ARG A 114 7.01 19.33 -1.25
C ARG A 114 6.11 19.11 -0.04
N VAL A 115 4.82 19.41 -0.20
CA VAL A 115 3.82 19.18 0.84
C VAL A 115 3.46 17.69 0.93
N ALA A 116 3.18 17.06 -0.21
CA ALA A 116 2.98 15.63 -0.32
C ALA A 116 3.66 15.08 -1.59
N GLY A 117 3.88 13.78 -1.68
CA GLY A 117 4.42 13.19 -2.90
C GLY A 117 4.82 11.72 -2.76
N LEU A 118 5.31 11.16 -3.86
CA LEU A 118 5.82 9.80 -3.92
C LEU A 118 7.21 9.75 -4.54
N ARG A 119 7.99 8.81 -4.06
CA ARG A 119 9.32 8.46 -4.53
C ARG A 119 9.30 7.05 -5.10
N SER A 120 10.15 6.73 -6.07
CA SER A 120 10.20 5.38 -6.64
C SER A 120 11.07 4.44 -5.81
N GLU A 121 12.04 4.99 -5.08
CA GLU A 121 13.04 4.26 -4.30
C GLU A 121 12.45 3.25 -3.31
N PRO A 122 11.44 3.57 -2.47
CA PRO A 122 10.99 2.66 -1.42
C PRO A 122 10.08 1.53 -1.92
N TYR A 123 9.63 1.57 -3.18
CA TYR A 123 8.66 0.62 -3.71
C TYR A 123 9.31 -0.50 -4.53
N LEU A 124 8.68 -1.66 -4.42
CA LEU A 124 8.97 -2.93 -5.07
C LEU A 124 10.43 -3.35 -4.86
N MET A 125 10.74 -3.42 -3.56
CA MET A 125 11.95 -3.99 -2.95
C MET A 125 13.25 -3.19 -3.14
N ALA A 126 13.15 -1.86 -3.16
CA ALA A 126 14.13 -0.80 -2.87
C ALA A 126 15.59 -0.86 -3.37
N THR A 127 16.00 -1.89 -4.12
CA THR A 127 16.51 -1.88 -5.52
C THR A 127 16.68 -3.33 -6.05
N MET A 128 16.18 -4.37 -5.35
CA MET A 128 16.74 -5.73 -5.24
C MET A 128 18.06 -5.69 -4.46
N HIS A 129 18.03 -6.04 -3.17
CA HIS A 129 19.03 -5.72 -2.13
C HIS A 129 20.51 -6.14 -2.34
N MET A 130 20.85 -6.75 -3.47
CA MET A 130 22.18 -7.04 -3.97
C MET A 130 22.02 -7.15 -5.49
N GLU A 131 22.75 -6.44 -6.34
CA GLU A 131 23.12 -7.12 -7.59
C GLU A 131 24.05 -8.28 -7.24
N ASN A 132 24.87 -8.09 -6.20
CA ASN A 132 26.01 -8.93 -5.89
C ASN A 132 26.52 -8.59 -4.48
N GLU A 133 26.36 -9.48 -3.50
CA GLU A 133 27.33 -9.47 -2.39
C GLU A 133 28.71 -9.97 -2.90
N LYS A 134 28.74 -10.63 -4.09
CA LYS A 134 29.90 -10.99 -4.94
C LYS A 134 29.39 -11.62 -6.26
N GLY A 135 29.63 -11.04 -7.45
CA GLY A 135 29.54 -11.81 -8.72
C GLY A 135 28.96 -11.20 -10.02
N GLY A 136 29.63 -10.21 -10.63
CA GLY A 136 29.54 -9.86 -12.08
C GLY A 136 28.23 -9.21 -12.56
N ILE A 137 28.20 -8.08 -13.26
CA ILE A 137 28.95 -7.67 -14.46
C ILE A 137 29.31 -6.19 -14.32
N ARG A 138 30.58 -5.83 -14.53
CA ARG A 138 31.02 -4.44 -14.67
C ARG A 138 30.42 -3.86 -15.96
N ARG A 139 29.52 -2.89 -15.85
CA ARG A 139 29.42 -1.80 -16.84
C ARG A 139 30.25 -0.63 -16.34
N GLU A 140 31.48 -0.54 -16.84
CA GLU A 140 32.28 0.68 -16.76
C GLU A 140 31.58 1.77 -17.57
N GLY A 141 30.95 2.70 -16.86
CA GLY A 141 30.39 3.91 -17.41
C GLY A 141 30.21 4.90 -16.27
N ASN A 142 30.93 6.02 -16.34
CA ASN A 142 30.82 7.13 -15.40
C ASN A 142 29.39 7.73 -15.51
N GLY A 143 28.43 7.17 -14.78
CA GLY A 143 27.01 7.46 -14.97
C GLY A 143 26.21 7.28 -13.69
N LYS A 144 25.60 8.36 -13.23
CA LYS A 144 24.59 8.42 -12.17
C LYS A 144 23.56 7.29 -12.38
N GLY A 145 23.50 6.30 -11.47
CA GLY A 145 22.64 5.13 -11.62
C GLY A 145 21.20 5.50 -12.00
N MET A 146 20.67 4.88 -13.05
CA MET A 146 19.34 5.17 -13.57
C MET A 146 18.30 4.61 -12.58
N SER A 147 17.59 5.49 -11.87
CA SER A 147 16.54 5.10 -10.94
C SER A 147 15.35 4.55 -11.72
N MET A 148 15.08 3.25 -11.59
CA MET A 148 13.91 2.61 -12.23
C MET A 148 12.59 3.17 -11.69
N SER A 149 11.59 3.24 -12.55
CA SER A 149 10.22 3.62 -12.21
C SER A 149 9.54 2.52 -11.36
N ILE A 150 8.41 2.85 -10.71
CA ILE A 150 7.65 1.86 -9.93
C ILE A 150 7.05 0.82 -10.88
N LYS A 151 6.51 1.25 -12.04
CA LYS A 151 5.95 0.36 -13.06
C LYS A 151 7.01 -0.58 -13.62
N GLU A 152 8.22 -0.10 -13.90
CA GLU A 152 9.33 -0.94 -14.38
C GLU A 152 9.70 -2.01 -13.36
N LYS A 153 9.83 -1.64 -12.08
CA LYS A 153 10.10 -2.60 -11.00
C LYS A 153 8.98 -3.62 -10.85
N LEU A 154 7.72 -3.20 -11.00
CA LEU A 154 6.56 -4.09 -10.99
C LEU A 154 6.63 -5.13 -12.10
N VAL A 155 6.87 -4.69 -13.33
CA VAL A 155 7.03 -5.56 -14.50
C VAL A 155 8.18 -6.55 -14.29
N GLU A 156 9.31 -6.11 -13.72
CA GLU A 156 10.45 -6.98 -13.41
C GLU A 156 10.11 -8.04 -12.34
N VAL A 157 9.39 -7.66 -11.29
CA VAL A 157 8.90 -8.63 -10.28
C VAL A 157 7.99 -9.67 -10.93
N LEU A 158 7.07 -9.26 -11.80
CA LEU A 158 6.17 -10.17 -12.51
C LEU A 158 6.95 -11.13 -13.43
N ARG A 159 7.94 -10.62 -14.17
CA ARG A 159 8.81 -11.41 -15.06
C ARG A 159 9.57 -12.49 -14.29
N ARG A 160 10.25 -12.12 -13.20
CA ARG A 160 11.02 -13.09 -12.38
C ARG A 160 10.17 -14.20 -11.78
N ARG A 161 8.90 -13.90 -11.54
CA ARG A 161 7.92 -14.86 -11.02
C ARG A 161 7.25 -15.68 -12.12
N GLY A 162 7.64 -15.49 -13.38
CA GLY A 162 7.12 -16.24 -14.53
C GLY A 162 5.73 -15.81 -15.01
N TYR A 163 5.28 -14.60 -14.65
CA TYR A 163 3.98 -14.06 -15.07
C TYR A 163 4.04 -13.30 -16.40
N LEU A 164 5.24 -12.94 -16.86
CA LEU A 164 5.49 -12.28 -18.13
C LEU A 164 6.64 -13.00 -18.84
N GLU A 165 6.57 -13.13 -20.16
CA GLU A 165 7.63 -13.76 -20.95
C GLU A 165 8.96 -12.98 -20.86
N LEU A 166 10.07 -13.70 -21.02
CA LEU A 166 11.40 -13.11 -21.04
C LEU A 166 11.55 -12.25 -22.31
N ARG A 167 12.30 -11.16 -22.19
CA ARG A 167 12.60 -10.25 -23.30
C ARG A 167 13.36 -11.03 -24.36
N ASP A 168 12.82 -11.17 -25.56
CA ASP A 168 13.61 -11.60 -26.71
C ASP A 168 14.45 -10.40 -27.18
N ASP A 169 15.74 -10.59 -27.40
CA ASP A 169 16.68 -9.49 -27.69
C ASP A 169 16.42 -8.83 -29.06
N SER A 170 15.50 -9.38 -29.86
CA SER A 170 15.07 -8.86 -31.17
C SER A 170 13.94 -7.83 -31.11
N ASP A 171 13.27 -7.63 -29.97
CA ASP A 171 12.18 -6.67 -29.84
C ASP A 171 12.71 -5.27 -29.45
N GLU A 172 13.03 -4.45 -30.45
CA GLU A 172 13.38 -3.03 -30.26
C GLU A 172 12.20 -2.19 -29.72
N ASP A 173 10.98 -2.72 -29.72
CA ASP A 173 9.75 -1.99 -29.37
C ASP A 173 8.94 -2.68 -28.25
N GLY A 174 9.49 -2.73 -27.03
CA GLY A 174 8.71 -2.75 -25.77
C GLY A 174 7.59 -3.79 -25.61
N GLY A 175 7.64 -4.94 -26.28
CA GLY A 175 6.53 -5.90 -26.41
C GLY A 175 5.86 -6.34 -25.10
N ASN A 176 6.63 -6.49 -24.02
CA ASN A 176 6.14 -7.03 -22.75
C ASN A 176 5.46 -5.99 -21.84
N LEU A 177 5.55 -4.69 -22.17
CA LEU A 177 4.72 -3.66 -21.53
C LEU A 177 3.24 -3.73 -21.99
N LYS A 178 2.94 -4.54 -23.02
CA LYS A 178 1.58 -4.71 -23.55
C LYS A 178 0.68 -5.57 -22.66
N GLU A 179 1.23 -6.48 -21.86
CA GLU A 179 0.39 -7.30 -20.96
C GLU A 179 -0.08 -6.54 -19.71
N LEU A 180 0.72 -5.62 -19.18
CA LEU A 180 0.33 -4.73 -18.09
C LEU A 180 -0.03 -3.33 -18.63
N GLU A 181 -1.32 -3.12 -18.93
CA GLU A 181 -1.82 -1.85 -19.44
C GLU A 181 -1.60 -0.72 -18.42
N ASP A 182 -2.19 -0.87 -17.23
CA ASP A 182 -2.03 0.05 -16.11
C ASP A 182 -2.30 -0.68 -14.78
N ALA A 183 -1.99 -0.02 -13.66
CA ALA A 183 -2.33 -0.51 -12.34
C ALA A 183 -2.82 0.61 -11.44
N TRP A 184 -3.82 0.28 -10.59
CA TRP A 184 -4.11 1.11 -9.43
C TRP A 184 -3.10 0.80 -8.33
N MET A 185 -2.31 1.79 -7.93
CA MET A 185 -1.43 1.74 -6.76
C MET A 185 -2.13 2.39 -5.57
N MET A 186 -2.40 1.61 -4.52
CA MET A 186 -2.89 2.11 -3.25
C MET A 186 -1.75 2.18 -2.23
N THR A 187 -1.40 3.39 -1.81
CA THR A 187 -0.23 3.64 -0.95
C THR A 187 -0.41 4.84 -0.04
N MET A 188 0.40 4.95 1.02
CA MET A 188 0.51 6.18 1.80
C MET A 188 1.47 7.18 1.11
N PRO A 189 1.10 8.46 0.96
CA PRO A 189 2.01 9.47 0.43
C PRO A 189 3.11 9.79 1.45
N SER A 190 4.17 10.48 1.04
CA SER A 190 5.05 11.23 1.95
C SER A 190 4.43 12.59 2.29
N TYR A 191 4.77 13.19 3.45
CA TYR A 191 4.40 14.57 3.78
C TYR A 191 5.58 15.40 4.24
N LEU A 192 5.66 16.65 3.77
CA LEU A 192 6.70 17.63 4.14
C LEU A 192 8.13 17.07 4.04
N GLY A 193 8.35 16.17 3.08
CA GLY A 193 9.61 15.47 2.88
C GLY A 193 9.93 14.34 3.87
N PHE A 194 9.02 14.01 4.77
CA PHE A 194 9.10 12.85 5.63
C PHE A 194 8.33 11.68 5.01
N GLU A 195 9.03 10.57 4.84
CA GLU A 195 8.44 9.30 4.47
C GLU A 195 8.12 8.53 5.76
N GLY A 196 6.82 8.37 6.04
CA GLY A 196 6.37 7.56 7.15
C GLY A 196 6.53 6.06 6.86
N ILE A 197 6.31 5.22 7.87
CA ILE A 197 6.20 3.78 7.64
C ILE A 197 4.92 3.52 6.85
N ASN A 198 5.07 2.96 5.66
CA ASN A 198 3.98 2.42 4.88
C ASN A 198 4.01 0.87 4.96
N PRO A 199 3.21 0.24 5.82
CA PRO A 199 3.31 -1.21 6.05
C PRO A 199 2.76 -2.05 4.89
N LEU A 200 1.94 -1.48 4.01
CA LEU A 200 1.30 -2.21 2.92
C LEU A 200 1.03 -1.28 1.74
N THR A 201 1.58 -1.65 0.58
CA THR A 201 1.24 -1.10 -0.73
C THR A 201 0.51 -2.16 -1.54
N VAL A 202 -0.58 -1.77 -2.21
CA VAL A 202 -1.40 -2.71 -2.99
C VAL A 202 -1.45 -2.25 -4.44
N TYR A 203 -1.14 -3.14 -5.38
CA TYR A 203 -1.25 -2.89 -6.81
C TYR A 203 -2.35 -3.76 -7.40
N PHE A 204 -3.38 -3.15 -7.98
CA PHE A 204 -4.39 -3.84 -8.79
C PHE A 204 -3.99 -3.71 -10.25
N CYS A 205 -3.49 -4.79 -10.85
CA CYS A 205 -2.89 -4.79 -12.17
C CYS A 205 -3.91 -5.22 -13.23
N TYR A 206 -3.98 -4.45 -14.31
CA TYR A 206 -4.95 -4.66 -15.37
C TYR A 206 -4.27 -5.02 -16.69
N ARG A 207 -4.85 -6.00 -17.38
CA ARG A 207 -4.54 -6.34 -18.77
C ARG A 207 -5.26 -5.41 -19.75
N PRO A 208 -4.81 -5.35 -21.02
CA PRO A 208 -5.52 -4.65 -22.09
C PRO A 208 -7.02 -4.92 -22.06
N GLY A 209 -7.80 -3.85 -22.13
CA GLY A 209 -9.26 -3.92 -22.04
C GLY A 209 -9.79 -3.81 -20.61
N GLY A 210 -8.94 -3.43 -19.65
CA GLY A 210 -9.35 -3.15 -18.27
C GLY A 210 -9.75 -4.38 -17.46
N VAL A 211 -9.25 -5.57 -17.83
CA VAL A 211 -9.50 -6.81 -17.10
C VAL A 211 -8.54 -6.90 -15.91
N LEU A 212 -9.07 -7.00 -14.69
CA LEU A 212 -8.26 -7.20 -13.50
C LEU A 212 -7.58 -8.57 -13.58
N TRP A 213 -6.25 -8.57 -13.60
CA TRP A 213 -5.45 -9.76 -13.81
C TRP A 213 -4.83 -10.29 -12.51
N LEU A 214 -4.21 -9.39 -11.74
CA LEU A 214 -3.53 -9.76 -10.51
C LEU A 214 -3.56 -8.64 -9.48
N VAL A 215 -3.49 -9.02 -8.21
CA VAL A 215 -3.30 -8.10 -7.09
C VAL A 215 -1.96 -8.39 -6.44
N VAL A 216 -1.09 -7.37 -6.38
CA VAL A 216 0.22 -7.46 -5.74
C VAL A 216 0.15 -6.78 -4.38
N LEU A 217 0.56 -7.50 -3.34
CA LEU A 217 0.72 -6.97 -1.99
C LEU A 217 2.20 -6.81 -1.69
N GLU A 218 2.66 -5.58 -1.64
CA GLU A 218 3.98 -5.26 -1.12
C GLU A 218 3.87 -4.94 0.38
N VAL A 219 4.42 -5.81 1.21
CA VAL A 219 4.39 -5.69 2.66
C VAL A 219 5.76 -5.21 3.13
N HIS A 220 5.79 -4.08 3.85
CA HIS A 220 7.01 -3.55 4.45
C HIS A 220 7.00 -3.83 5.96
N ASN A 221 8.16 -4.17 6.51
CA ASN A 221 8.33 -4.28 7.96
C ASN A 221 9.07 -3.06 8.53
N THR A 222 9.09 -2.98 9.87
CA THR A 222 9.77 -1.89 10.59
C THR A 222 11.29 -1.99 10.55
N PHE A 223 11.85 -3.05 9.97
CA PHE A 223 13.29 -3.27 9.79
C PHE A 223 13.80 -2.81 8.42
N GLY A 224 12.92 -2.21 7.60
CA GLY A 224 13.29 -1.74 6.25
C GLY A 224 13.36 -2.86 5.22
N GLU A 225 12.90 -4.06 5.55
CA GLU A 225 12.72 -5.15 4.59
C GLU A 225 11.30 -5.10 4.04
N SER A 226 11.12 -5.70 2.87
CA SER A 226 9.81 -5.84 2.27
C SER A 226 9.66 -7.19 1.58
N HIS A 227 8.42 -7.61 1.34
CA HIS A 227 8.10 -8.84 0.61
C HIS A 227 6.87 -8.67 -0.27
N VAL A 228 6.90 -9.29 -1.45
CA VAL A 228 5.81 -9.21 -2.44
C VAL A 228 5.02 -10.52 -2.45
N TYR A 229 3.70 -10.44 -2.27
CA TYR A 229 2.77 -11.52 -2.57
C TYR A 229 2.02 -11.23 -3.87
N LEU A 230 1.94 -12.21 -4.77
CA LEU A 230 1.24 -12.10 -6.04
C LEU A 230 -0.03 -12.96 -5.97
N LEU A 231 -1.19 -12.33 -6.15
CA LEU A 231 -2.51 -12.96 -6.07
C LEU A 231 -3.17 -12.89 -7.44
N GLU A 232 -3.21 -14.01 -8.15
CA GLU A 232 -3.75 -14.09 -9.52
C GLU A 232 -5.27 -14.30 -9.48
N ILE A 233 -6.01 -13.50 -10.24
CA ILE A 233 -7.47 -13.59 -10.30
C ILE A 233 -7.88 -14.91 -10.96
N GLY A 234 -8.80 -15.63 -10.32
CA GLY A 234 -9.35 -16.90 -10.80
C GLY A 234 -8.44 -18.11 -10.60
N LYS A 235 -7.26 -17.96 -9.99
CA LYS A 235 -6.33 -19.06 -9.73
C LYS A 235 -6.01 -19.16 -8.25
N GLY A 236 -6.22 -20.34 -7.68
CA GLY A 236 -6.01 -20.59 -6.26
C GLY A 236 -6.91 -19.75 -5.34
N GLU A 237 -8.03 -19.24 -5.87
CA GLU A 237 -9.01 -18.49 -5.06
C GLU A 237 -9.82 -19.44 -4.18
N ASP A 238 -10.01 -19.03 -2.92
CA ASP A 238 -10.90 -19.72 -2.00
C ASP A 238 -12.36 -19.40 -2.32
N PRO A 239 -13.29 -20.33 -2.04
CA PRO A 239 -14.70 -20.04 -2.15
C PRO A 239 -15.09 -18.87 -1.23
N ILE A 240 -15.83 -17.91 -1.80
CA ILE A 240 -16.39 -16.81 -1.04
C ILE A 240 -17.79 -17.20 -0.57
N ASP A 241 -17.94 -17.35 0.75
CA ASP A 241 -19.26 -17.52 1.38
C ASP A 241 -20.26 -16.51 0.81
N PRO A 242 -21.45 -16.95 0.35
CA PRO A 242 -22.54 -16.07 -0.09
C PRO A 242 -22.89 -14.95 0.89
N SER A 243 -22.67 -15.13 2.20
CA SER A 243 -22.88 -14.09 3.22
C SER A 243 -21.81 -12.97 3.16
N SER A 244 -20.62 -13.31 2.66
CA SER A 244 -19.46 -12.43 2.54
C SER A 244 -19.25 -11.90 1.12
N SER A 245 -19.93 -12.46 0.10
CA SER A 245 -19.80 -12.06 -1.31
C SER A 245 -20.15 -10.59 -1.56
N LYS A 246 -21.00 -9.99 -0.72
CA LYS A 246 -21.29 -8.54 -0.77
C LYS A 246 -20.13 -7.67 -0.29
N ARG A 247 -19.15 -8.22 0.43
CA ARG A 247 -18.04 -7.50 1.05
C ARG A 247 -16.73 -7.62 0.29
N TYR A 248 -16.44 -8.77 -0.31
CA TYR A 248 -15.19 -9.05 -1.01
C TYR A 248 -15.47 -9.79 -2.31
N ASP A 249 -14.65 -9.49 -3.32
CA ASP A 249 -14.76 -10.07 -4.67
C ASP A 249 -13.83 -11.27 -4.84
N HIS A 250 -12.69 -11.26 -4.15
CA HIS A 250 -11.65 -12.30 -4.25
C HIS A 250 -11.09 -12.69 -2.89
N ARG A 251 -10.64 -13.95 -2.75
CA ARG A 251 -10.02 -14.47 -1.53
C ARG A 251 -8.96 -15.52 -1.83
N TRP A 252 -7.86 -15.49 -1.08
CA TRP A 252 -6.80 -16.51 -1.15
C TRP A 252 -6.27 -16.85 0.24
N THR A 253 -5.92 -18.12 0.46
CA THR A 253 -5.22 -18.57 1.65
C THR A 253 -3.90 -19.25 1.27
N PHE A 254 -2.80 -18.78 1.85
CA PHE A 254 -1.45 -19.27 1.55
C PHE A 254 -0.55 -19.24 2.78
N PRO A 255 0.50 -20.09 2.84
CA PRO A 255 1.44 -20.10 3.95
C PRO A 255 2.19 -18.76 4.03
N ARG A 256 2.40 -18.29 5.25
CA ARG A 256 3.12 -17.04 5.50
C ARG A 256 4.61 -17.21 5.22
N ALA A 257 5.16 -16.35 4.38
CA ALA A 257 6.58 -16.35 4.03
C ALA A 257 7.40 -15.23 4.73
N PHE A 258 6.75 -14.16 5.21
CA PHE A 258 7.44 -12.95 5.68
C PHE A 258 7.25 -12.66 7.19
N HIS A 259 8.32 -12.20 7.85
CA HIS A 259 8.32 -11.83 9.26
C HIS A 259 8.10 -10.32 9.43
N VAL A 260 6.86 -9.96 9.72
CA VAL A 260 6.40 -8.55 9.77
C VAL A 260 6.38 -7.95 11.18
N SER A 261 6.42 -8.78 12.22
CA SER A 261 6.26 -8.31 13.61
C SER A 261 7.05 -9.19 14.57
N PRO A 262 7.79 -8.61 15.53
CA PRO A 262 8.53 -9.37 16.54
C PRO A 262 7.60 -10.12 17.51
N PHE A 263 6.30 -9.88 17.46
CA PHE A 263 5.32 -10.54 18.32
C PHE A 263 4.71 -11.80 17.69
N ASN A 264 5.09 -12.15 16.46
CA ASN A 264 4.57 -13.33 15.76
C ASN A 264 5.72 -14.09 15.08
N ASP A 265 5.89 -15.35 15.46
CA ASP A 265 6.65 -16.36 14.74
C ASP A 265 6.29 -16.42 13.25
N ARG A 266 7.18 -16.92 12.37
CA ARG A 266 6.94 -16.96 10.91
C ARG A 266 5.88 -17.99 10.48
N GLN A 267 5.48 -18.88 11.37
CA GLN A 267 4.51 -19.94 11.05
C GLN A 267 3.10 -19.38 10.85
N GLY A 268 2.27 -20.17 10.16
CA GLY A 268 0.85 -19.88 9.95
C GLY A 268 0.49 -19.54 8.51
N PHE A 269 -0.76 -19.15 8.34
CA PHE A 269 -1.37 -18.88 7.03
C PHE A 269 -1.93 -17.48 6.99
N TYR A 270 -1.77 -16.81 5.85
CA TYR A 270 -2.53 -15.61 5.55
C TYR A 270 -3.75 -15.98 4.74
N THR A 271 -4.91 -15.47 5.16
CA THR A 271 -6.13 -15.42 4.35
C THR A 271 -6.36 -13.97 3.97
N VAL A 272 -6.19 -13.65 2.69
CA VAL A 272 -6.38 -12.31 2.14
C VAL A 272 -7.73 -12.27 1.45
N SER A 273 -8.58 -11.30 1.78
CA SER A 273 -9.82 -11.01 1.07
C SER A 273 -9.79 -9.59 0.52
N ILE A 274 -10.16 -9.42 -0.74
CA ILE A 274 -10.04 -8.15 -1.47
C ILE A 274 -11.38 -7.80 -2.10
N LYS A 275 -11.75 -6.52 -1.97
CA LYS A 275 -12.74 -5.86 -2.82
C LYS A 275 -12.00 -5.00 -3.83
N ARG A 276 -12.23 -5.22 -5.12
CA ARG A 276 -11.54 -4.52 -6.21
C ARG A 276 -12.04 -3.08 -6.35
N PRO A 277 -11.23 -2.18 -6.96
CA PRO A 277 -11.73 -0.88 -7.41
C PRO A 277 -12.94 -1.02 -8.34
N SER A 278 -13.86 -0.05 -8.29
CA SER A 278 -15.10 -0.07 -9.10
C SER A 278 -14.84 -0.01 -10.61
N HIS A 279 -13.69 0.51 -11.01
CA HIS A 279 -13.25 0.63 -12.40
C HIS A 279 -11.71 0.58 -12.48
N PRO A 280 -11.12 0.22 -13.63
CA PRO A 280 -9.68 0.39 -13.88
C PRO A 280 -9.27 1.87 -13.99
N PRO A 281 -7.97 2.19 -14.00
CA PRO A 281 -7.50 3.57 -13.92
C PRO A 281 -7.78 4.43 -15.16
N SER A 282 -7.78 3.83 -16.35
CA SER A 282 -7.62 4.54 -17.61
C SER A 282 -8.75 4.32 -18.62
N LEU A 283 -9.92 3.85 -18.17
CA LEU A 283 -11.10 3.74 -19.03
C LEU A 283 -12.05 4.94 -18.86
N SER A 284 -12.69 5.36 -19.95
CA SER A 284 -13.91 6.16 -19.88
C SER A 284 -14.94 5.39 -19.06
N ILE A 285 -15.32 5.90 -17.89
CA ILE A 285 -16.15 5.13 -16.97
C ILE A 285 -17.63 5.36 -17.33
N PRO A 286 -18.49 4.33 -17.22
CA PRO A 286 -19.94 4.54 -17.24
C PRO A 286 -20.36 5.64 -16.26
N ALA A 287 -21.31 6.48 -16.65
CA ALA A 287 -21.80 7.59 -15.82
C ALA A 287 -22.33 7.14 -14.43
N SER A 288 -22.67 5.86 -14.28
CA SER A 288 -23.17 5.23 -13.05
C SER A 288 -22.11 4.73 -12.08
N SER A 289 -20.82 4.75 -12.44
CA SER A 289 -19.80 4.16 -11.59
C SER A 289 -19.45 5.07 -10.42
N SER A 290 -19.55 4.51 -9.22
CA SER A 290 -19.12 5.17 -7.99
C SER A 290 -17.60 5.30 -7.93
N PRO A 291 -17.06 6.29 -7.18
CA PRO A 291 -15.64 6.35 -6.85
C PRO A 291 -15.13 5.01 -6.28
N PRO A 292 -13.86 4.65 -6.54
CA PRO A 292 -13.31 3.38 -6.13
C PRO A 292 -13.09 3.34 -4.61
N LEU A 293 -13.56 2.26 -3.98
CA LEU A 293 -13.40 1.98 -2.54
C LEU A 293 -12.83 0.56 -2.34
N PRO A 294 -11.59 0.30 -2.81
CA PRO A 294 -10.97 -1.01 -2.66
C PRO A 294 -10.74 -1.35 -1.19
N THR A 295 -11.18 -2.52 -0.75
CA THR A 295 -11.06 -2.95 0.66
C THR A 295 -10.16 -4.17 0.75
N ILE A 296 -9.24 -4.18 1.71
CA ILE A 296 -8.31 -5.29 1.91
C ILE A 296 -8.45 -5.78 3.35
N SER A 297 -8.69 -7.07 3.50
CA SER A 297 -8.74 -7.76 4.78
C SER A 297 -7.70 -8.88 4.80
N ILE A 298 -6.84 -8.87 5.81
CA ILE A 298 -5.78 -9.86 5.99
C ILE A 298 -6.00 -10.53 7.35
N HIS A 299 -6.18 -11.84 7.31
CA HIS A 299 -6.32 -12.69 8.49
C HIS A 299 -5.08 -13.57 8.61
N LEU A 300 -4.48 -13.62 9.80
CA LEU A 300 -3.40 -14.53 10.15
C LEU A 300 -3.97 -15.68 10.97
N HIS A 301 -3.77 -16.90 10.50
CA HIS A 301 -4.14 -18.15 11.17
C HIS A 301 -2.89 -18.85 11.71
N VAL A 302 -3.00 -19.48 12.89
CA VAL A 302 -1.97 -20.44 13.33
C VAL A 302 -2.04 -21.71 12.48
N PRO A 303 -0.95 -22.50 12.36
CA PRO A 303 -1.06 -23.83 11.76
C PRO A 303 -2.07 -24.68 12.55
N SER A 304 -2.91 -25.46 11.87
CA SER A 304 -3.78 -26.42 12.55
C SER A 304 -2.92 -27.48 13.24
N SER A 305 -2.85 -27.44 14.56
CA SER A 305 -2.31 -28.55 15.34
C SER A 305 -3.35 -29.66 15.32
N SER A 306 -3.17 -30.68 14.48
CA SER A 306 -3.92 -31.93 14.65
C SER A 306 -3.68 -32.43 16.08
N PRO A 307 -4.71 -32.56 16.93
CA PRO A 307 -4.52 -33.10 18.27
C PRO A 307 -4.17 -34.58 18.09
N THR A 308 -2.88 -34.90 18.15
CA THR A 308 -2.47 -36.30 18.23
C THR A 308 -2.71 -36.74 19.66
N SER A 309 -3.83 -37.43 19.85
CA SER A 309 -4.00 -38.44 20.87
C SER A 309 -2.71 -39.23 21.01
N THR A 310 -2.25 -39.40 22.24
CA THR A 310 -1.22 -40.35 22.66
C THR A 310 -1.23 -41.62 21.80
N GLN A 311 -0.36 -41.69 20.80
CA GLN A 311 -0.02 -42.93 20.12
C GLN A 311 1.50 -43.06 20.06
N ILE A 312 1.89 -44.23 20.53
CA ILE A 312 3.22 -44.71 20.82
C ILE A 312 4.09 -44.67 19.56
N GLN A 313 5.35 -44.28 19.76
CA GLN A 313 6.39 -44.32 18.74
C GLN A 313 6.45 -45.67 18.05
N THR A 314 6.39 -45.67 16.72
CA THR A 314 7.20 -46.59 15.92
C THR A 314 7.52 -45.91 14.60
N GLN A 315 8.83 -45.72 14.40
CA GLN A 315 9.42 -45.08 13.23
C GLN A 315 9.06 -45.87 11.96
N THR A 316 8.57 -45.20 10.93
CA THR A 316 8.93 -45.49 9.54
C THR A 316 8.72 -44.25 8.69
N SER A 317 9.80 -43.88 8.01
CA SER A 317 9.97 -42.77 7.10
C SER A 317 9.06 -42.85 5.87
N SER A 318 8.24 -41.82 5.66
CA SER A 318 7.85 -41.38 4.32
C SER A 318 7.60 -39.86 4.33
N LEU A 319 8.41 -39.12 3.56
CA LEU A 319 8.22 -37.69 3.34
C LEU A 319 6.94 -37.49 2.51
N SER A 320 5.88 -37.04 3.16
CA SER A 320 4.76 -36.36 2.51
C SER A 320 4.83 -34.89 2.91
N PRO A 321 4.78 -33.91 1.98
CA PRO A 321 4.67 -32.52 2.38
C PRO A 321 3.31 -32.38 3.07
N THR A 322 3.33 -32.24 4.39
CA THR A 322 2.11 -32.05 5.17
C THR A 322 1.47 -30.74 4.72
N THR A 323 0.40 -30.82 3.93
CA THR A 323 -0.46 -29.69 3.60
C THR A 323 -1.14 -29.25 4.89
N SER A 324 -0.40 -28.48 5.70
CA SER A 324 -0.92 -27.92 6.94
C SER A 324 -2.12 -27.06 6.59
N THR A 325 -3.25 -27.29 7.24
CA THR A 325 -4.46 -26.51 7.03
C THR A 325 -4.44 -25.28 7.94
N PRO A 326 -5.10 -24.16 7.53
CA PRO A 326 -5.26 -23.00 8.39
C PRO A 326 -6.01 -23.37 9.66
N GLY A 327 -5.39 -23.12 10.82
CA GLY A 327 -5.99 -23.29 12.13
C GLY A 327 -6.77 -22.05 12.59
N PRO A 328 -6.97 -21.85 13.90
CA PRO A 328 -7.75 -20.74 14.42
C PRO A 328 -7.15 -19.36 14.08
N LEU A 329 -8.04 -18.37 13.98
CA LEU A 329 -7.69 -16.99 13.66
C LEU A 329 -6.90 -16.34 14.81
N LYS A 330 -5.69 -15.88 14.52
CA LYS A 330 -4.76 -15.24 15.46
C LYS A 330 -4.84 -13.72 15.40
N LEU A 331 -4.85 -13.16 14.20
CA LEU A 331 -4.84 -11.72 13.98
C LEU A 331 -5.69 -11.34 12.76
N THR A 332 -6.36 -10.19 12.85
CA THR A 332 -7.10 -9.55 11.76
C THR A 332 -6.56 -8.15 11.54
N ALA A 333 -6.33 -7.80 10.28
CA ALA A 333 -6.04 -6.45 9.83
C ALA A 333 -6.99 -6.11 8.68
N LEU A 334 -7.80 -5.07 8.84
CA LEU A 334 -8.74 -4.60 7.83
C LEU A 334 -8.39 -3.16 7.46
N LEU A 335 -8.19 -2.91 6.17
CA LEU A 335 -8.02 -1.59 5.57
C LEU A 335 -9.24 -1.30 4.70
N ARG A 336 -10.11 -0.41 5.19
CA ARG A 336 -11.40 -0.09 4.56
C ARG A 336 -11.51 1.40 4.25
N PRO A 337 -11.52 1.82 2.97
CA PRO A 337 -11.86 3.19 2.60
C PRO A 337 -13.30 3.53 3.03
N VAL A 338 -13.47 4.67 3.70
CA VAL A 338 -14.78 5.23 4.06
C VAL A 338 -15.20 6.36 3.13
N SER A 339 -14.23 6.98 2.47
CA SER A 339 -14.43 8.05 1.49
C SER A 339 -13.37 7.95 0.40
N SER A 340 -13.76 8.32 -0.81
CA SER A 340 -12.90 8.37 -2.00
C SER A 340 -13.23 9.64 -2.77
N VAL A 341 -12.27 10.56 -2.83
CA VAL A 341 -12.43 11.85 -3.51
C VAL A 341 -11.31 12.02 -4.55
N PRO A 342 -11.55 12.67 -5.69
CA PRO A 342 -10.50 12.88 -6.69
C PRO A 342 -9.28 13.62 -6.13
N LEU A 343 -8.09 13.24 -6.56
CA LEU A 343 -6.84 13.93 -6.21
C LEU A 343 -6.79 15.29 -6.95
N THR A 344 -7.17 16.34 -6.24
CA THR A 344 -7.09 17.73 -6.71
C THR A 344 -6.45 18.58 -5.62
N ALA A 345 -5.89 19.74 -5.99
CA ALA A 345 -5.30 20.66 -5.03
C ALA A 345 -6.22 21.03 -3.85
N PRO A 346 -7.50 21.41 -4.04
CA PRO A 346 -8.38 21.73 -2.93
C PRO A 346 -8.68 20.50 -2.05
N ASN A 347 -8.92 19.33 -2.64
CA ASN A 347 -9.21 18.12 -1.87
C ASN A 347 -8.00 17.66 -1.04
N LEU A 348 -6.79 17.80 -1.59
CA LEU A 348 -5.56 17.47 -0.88
C LEU A 348 -5.31 18.43 0.28
N LEU A 349 -5.43 19.75 0.06
CA LEU A 349 -5.28 20.75 1.13
C LEU A 349 -6.33 20.58 2.23
N TRP A 350 -7.58 20.27 1.87
CA TRP A 350 -8.64 20.00 2.83
C TRP A 350 -8.37 18.72 3.63
N THR A 351 -7.89 17.66 2.98
CA THR A 351 -7.54 16.41 3.67
C THR A 351 -6.37 16.62 4.63
N LEU A 352 -5.35 17.37 4.20
CA LEU A 352 -4.20 17.74 5.00
C LEU A 352 -4.59 18.56 6.23
N SER A 353 -5.50 19.53 6.09
CA SER A 353 -5.95 20.33 7.24
C SER A 353 -6.80 19.52 8.22
N ARG A 354 -7.54 18.51 7.74
CA ARG A 354 -8.34 17.60 8.57
C ARG A 354 -7.47 16.58 9.31
N TYR A 355 -6.38 16.12 8.70
CA TYR A 355 -5.48 15.09 9.22
C TYR A 355 -4.01 15.54 9.25
N PRO A 356 -3.67 16.66 9.92
CA PRO A 356 -2.37 17.34 9.75
C PRO A 356 -1.15 16.53 10.21
N VAL A 357 -1.34 15.63 11.19
CA VAL A 357 -0.29 14.77 11.73
C VAL A 357 -0.58 13.28 11.52
N GLY A 358 -1.60 12.95 10.74
CA GLY A 358 -2.10 11.57 10.62
C GLY A 358 -1.01 10.57 10.22
N LEU A 359 -0.11 11.01 9.34
CA LEU A 359 1.00 10.22 8.86
C LEU A 359 2.21 10.18 9.80
N LEU A 360 2.54 11.31 10.42
CA LEU A 360 3.61 11.43 11.42
C LEU A 360 3.32 10.57 12.66
N LEU A 361 2.04 10.34 12.95
CA LEU A 361 1.59 9.50 14.06
C LEU A 361 1.66 8.00 13.77
N SER A 362 2.00 7.57 12.55
CA SER A 362 2.03 6.13 12.21
C SER A 362 3.08 5.39 13.04
N LEU A 363 4.33 5.86 13.06
CA LEU A 363 5.41 5.25 13.86
C LEU A 363 5.14 5.36 15.38
N PRO A 364 4.84 6.55 15.95
CA PRO A 364 4.46 6.66 17.36
C PRO A 364 3.31 5.72 17.76
N ARG A 365 2.29 5.57 16.89
CA ARG A 365 1.18 4.65 17.12
C ARG A 365 1.64 3.20 17.13
N ILE A 366 2.47 2.79 16.16
CA ILE A 366 3.04 1.44 16.11
C ILE A 366 3.83 1.15 17.38
N LEU A 367 4.70 2.08 17.80
CA LEU A 367 5.51 1.95 19.01
C LEU A 367 4.66 1.92 20.28
N TYR A 368 3.63 2.76 20.38
CA TYR A 368 2.70 2.76 21.51
C TYR A 368 1.97 1.43 21.63
N GLN A 369 1.46 0.88 20.51
CA GLN A 369 0.77 -0.41 20.53
C GLN A 369 1.72 -1.56 20.84
N ALA A 370 2.95 -1.54 20.32
CA ALA A 370 3.99 -2.49 20.69
C ALA A 370 4.31 -2.43 22.19
N TRP A 371 4.38 -1.23 22.77
CA TRP A 371 4.59 -1.02 24.20
C TRP A 371 3.42 -1.59 25.04
N VAL A 372 2.17 -1.35 24.64
CA VAL A 372 0.99 -1.92 25.31
C VAL A 372 1.04 -3.45 25.27
N LEU A 373 1.36 -4.04 24.13
CA LEU A 373 1.42 -5.49 23.97
C LEU A 373 2.53 -6.12 24.84
N HIS A 374 3.72 -5.52 24.86
CA HIS A 374 4.84 -6.09 25.60
C HIS A 374 4.73 -5.86 27.11
N TYR A 375 4.54 -4.61 27.54
CA TYR A 375 4.61 -4.26 28.97
C TYR A 375 3.30 -4.46 29.71
N ARG A 376 2.15 -4.19 29.07
CA ARG A 376 0.84 -4.36 29.74
C ARG A 376 0.24 -5.75 29.50
N LYS A 377 0.43 -6.32 28.31
CA LYS A 377 -0.14 -7.63 27.94
C LYS A 377 0.85 -8.78 28.01
N LYS A 378 2.10 -8.51 28.45
CA LYS A 378 3.17 -9.50 28.70
C LYS A 378 3.38 -10.48 27.56
N LEU A 379 3.25 -10.00 26.32
CA LEU A 379 3.36 -10.86 25.18
C LEU A 379 4.82 -11.08 24.79
N ASP A 380 5.15 -12.35 24.52
CA ASP A 380 6.49 -12.79 24.16
C ASP A 380 6.99 -12.13 22.87
N VAL A 381 8.27 -11.80 22.90
CA VAL A 381 9.00 -11.25 21.76
C VAL A 381 9.77 -12.38 21.12
N TYR A 382 9.43 -12.68 19.88
CA TYR A 382 10.17 -13.61 19.04
C TYR A 382 11.36 -12.87 18.45
N ILE A 383 12.54 -13.48 18.58
CA ILE A 383 13.76 -12.99 17.97
C ILE A 383 13.60 -13.11 16.45
N ARG A 384 14.10 -12.10 15.73
CA ARG A 384 14.13 -12.08 14.26
C ARG A 384 14.75 -13.39 13.76
N PRO A 385 14.02 -14.21 12.96
CA PRO A 385 14.62 -15.39 12.35
C PRO A 385 15.60 -14.97 11.27
N GLU A 386 16.67 -15.74 11.08
CA GLU A 386 17.58 -15.52 9.95
C GLU A 386 16.82 -15.62 8.61
N PRO A 387 17.14 -14.76 7.63
CA PRO A 387 16.54 -14.83 6.30
C PRO A 387 16.85 -16.20 5.68
N PHE A 388 15.87 -16.81 5.01
CA PHE A 388 16.15 -18.01 4.23
C PHE A 388 17.07 -17.65 3.07
N CYS A 389 18.27 -18.23 3.02
CA CYS A 389 19.05 -18.28 1.79
C CYS A 389 18.39 -19.30 0.85
N GLY A 390 17.59 -18.84 -0.12
CA GLY A 390 17.10 -19.64 -1.24
C GLY A 390 15.59 -19.85 -1.29
N GLY A 391 15.00 -19.54 -2.45
CA GLY A 391 13.59 -19.75 -2.80
C GLY A 391 13.12 -18.88 -3.95
#